data_AF-A0A3M0Z8Y1-F1
#
_entry.id   AF-A0A3M0Z8Y1-F1
#
_cell.length_a   1.000
_cell.length_b   1.000
_cell.length_c   1.000
_cell.angle_alpha   90.00
_cell.angle_beta   90.00
_cell.angle_gamma   90.00
#
_symmetry.space_group_name_H-M   'P 1'
#
loop_
_entity.id
_entity.type
_entity.pdbx_description
1 polymer ?
#
loop_
_entity_poly.entity_id
_entity_poly.type
_entity_poly.pdbx_seq_one_letter_code
_entity_poly.pdbx_strand_id
1 'polypeptide(L)'
;MLQQIRLVAVLGVLTALFLNGCTSTDINPILDKENTIKIEGLIRYIDNRDVKFVSGRYGLEAKVVGDVAKKVLKRGMEANDQLYQALRNKEQFVVAHVLLTMINLGEKFPITKATSSRPATWNRLAVEFDADNNATISPNQIPKLIEYWKRTLYPELVVPVEPATRQ
;
A
#
# COMPACT_ATOMS: atom_id res chain seq x y z
N MET A 1 -6.68 -35.41 67.54
CA MET A 1 -6.63 -36.89 67.50
C MET A 1 -6.32 -37.27 66.06
N LEU A 2 -5.06 -37.60 65.69
CA LEU A 2 -4.45 -38.95 65.72
C LEU A 2 -5.41 -39.98 65.09
N GLN A 3 -5.11 -40.79 64.08
CA GLN A 3 -3.88 -41.32 63.49
C GLN A 3 -4.38 -42.13 62.26
N GLN A 4 -3.72 -42.26 61.11
CA GLN A 4 -2.60 -43.18 60.90
C GLN A 4 -1.92 -42.96 59.53
N ILE A 5 -0.62 -43.18 59.57
CA ILE A 5 0.37 -43.18 58.49
C ILE A 5 0.72 -44.64 58.16
N ARG A 6 0.83 -45.00 56.87
CA ARG A 6 1.79 -45.97 56.29
C ARG A 6 2.02 -45.51 54.84
N LEU A 7 3.13 -44.90 54.43
CA LEU A 7 4.55 -45.30 54.43
C LEU A 7 4.83 -46.50 53.53
N VAL A 8 5.22 -46.24 52.28
CA VAL A 8 6.34 -46.93 51.59
C VAL A 8 7.06 -45.90 50.72
N ALA A 9 8.34 -45.69 51.04
CA ALA A 9 9.30 -44.93 50.29
C ALA A 9 10.19 -45.88 49.49
N VAL A 10 10.52 -45.57 48.23
CA VAL A 10 11.75 -45.98 47.54
C VAL A 10 12.06 -44.89 46.51
N LEU A 11 12.93 -43.94 46.84
CA LEU A 11 14.36 -43.89 46.45
C LEU A 11 14.57 -43.43 45.00
N GLY A 12 15.20 -42.26 44.83
CA GLY A 12 15.64 -41.77 43.53
C GLY A 12 16.05 -40.30 43.55
N VAL A 13 17.01 -39.93 44.40
CA VAL A 13 17.75 -38.66 44.25
C VAL A 13 18.61 -38.78 43.01
N LEU A 14 18.44 -37.88 42.04
CA LEU A 14 19.56 -37.40 41.24
C LEU A 14 19.26 -35.98 40.73
N THR A 15 19.83 -35.00 41.42
CA THR A 15 20.00 -33.65 40.92
C THR A 15 21.10 -33.68 39.85
N ALA A 16 20.79 -33.25 38.63
CA ALA A 16 21.79 -32.82 37.66
C ALA A 16 21.17 -31.78 36.71
N LEU A 17 21.39 -30.50 37.04
CA LEU A 17 21.50 -29.44 36.05
C LEU A 17 22.69 -29.77 35.14
N PHE A 18 22.50 -29.78 33.83
CA PHE A 18 23.28 -29.02 32.83
C PHE A 18 22.93 -29.49 31.40
N LEU A 19 22.38 -28.53 30.63
CA LEU A 19 22.58 -28.19 29.21
C LEU A 19 22.76 -29.28 28.12
N ASN A 20 22.11 -28.96 26.98
CA ASN A 20 22.28 -29.48 25.61
C ASN A 20 21.41 -30.67 25.21
N GLY A 21 20.26 -30.32 24.62
CA GLY A 21 19.39 -31.24 23.89
C GLY A 21 18.50 -30.44 22.95
N CYS A 22 19.12 -29.85 21.93
CA CYS A 22 18.47 -29.22 20.80
C CYS A 22 17.63 -30.30 20.07
N THR A 23 16.37 -30.47 20.43
CA THR A 23 15.43 -31.21 19.60
C THR A 23 14.72 -30.21 18.71
N SER A 24 15.37 -29.98 17.57
CA SER A 24 14.81 -29.45 16.34
C SER A 24 13.53 -30.23 16.00
N THR A 25 12.39 -29.72 16.45
CA THR A 25 11.12 -30.06 15.80
C THR A 25 11.12 -29.24 14.52
N ASP A 26 11.35 -29.92 13.39
CA ASP A 26 11.31 -29.37 12.03
C ASP A 26 9.99 -28.64 11.78
N ILE A 27 9.94 -27.35 12.15
CA ILE A 27 9.01 -26.40 11.58
C ILE A 27 9.60 -26.03 10.23
N ASN A 28 9.19 -26.80 9.24
CA ASN A 28 9.43 -26.62 7.81
C ASN A 28 9.69 -25.14 7.43
N PRO A 29 10.96 -24.68 7.29
CA PRO A 29 11.29 -23.26 7.06
C PRO A 29 10.98 -22.79 5.63
N ILE A 30 10.18 -23.55 4.90
CA ILE A 30 9.81 -23.30 3.50
C ILE A 30 8.49 -22.50 3.42
N LEU A 31 7.67 -22.48 4.49
CA LEU A 31 6.42 -21.69 4.51
C LEU A 31 6.57 -20.22 4.96
N ASP A 32 7.73 -19.82 5.50
CA ASP A 32 7.96 -18.42 5.93
C ASP A 32 8.73 -17.57 4.91
N LYS A 33 9.12 -18.14 3.76
CA LYS A 33 9.84 -17.40 2.69
C LYS A 33 8.93 -16.52 1.81
N GLU A 34 7.61 -16.57 1.99
CA GLU A 34 6.69 -15.63 1.31
C GLU A 34 6.66 -14.24 1.96
N ASN A 35 7.18 -14.07 3.18
CA ASN A 35 6.82 -12.91 4.01
C ASN A 35 7.83 -11.74 4.02
N THR A 36 8.81 -11.72 3.12
CA THR A 36 9.75 -10.57 3.03
C THR A 36 10.00 -10.10 1.61
N ILE A 37 8.98 -10.15 0.74
CA ILE A 37 9.05 -9.35 -0.48
C ILE A 37 9.01 -7.88 -0.05
N LYS A 38 10.17 -7.21 -0.14
CA LYS A 38 10.31 -5.77 0.11
C LYS A 38 9.33 -5.00 -0.78
N ILE A 39 8.73 -3.93 -0.24
CA ILE A 39 7.76 -3.09 -0.96
C ILE A 39 8.29 -2.59 -2.30
N GLU A 40 9.58 -2.22 -2.33
CA GLU A 40 10.27 -1.84 -3.57
C GLU A 40 10.19 -2.93 -4.65
N GLY A 41 10.34 -4.21 -4.26
CA GLY A 41 10.23 -5.34 -5.15
C GLY A 41 8.82 -5.51 -5.70
N LEU A 42 7.79 -5.26 -4.90
CA LEU A 42 6.39 -5.30 -5.36
C LEU A 42 6.09 -4.17 -6.36
N ILE A 43 6.58 -2.96 -6.09
CA ILE A 43 6.31 -1.79 -6.93
C ILE A 43 6.96 -1.90 -8.31
N ARG A 44 8.02 -2.70 -8.50
CA ARG A 44 8.56 -2.96 -9.84
C ARG A 44 7.58 -3.72 -10.76
N TYR A 45 6.58 -4.39 -10.19
CA TYR A 45 5.62 -5.21 -10.94
C TYR A 45 4.20 -4.64 -10.98
N ILE A 46 3.97 -3.44 -10.44
CA ILE A 46 2.69 -2.76 -10.66
C ILE A 46 2.68 -2.12 -12.04
N ASP A 47 1.51 -2.16 -12.68
CA ASP A 47 1.27 -1.61 -14.02
C ASP A 47 -0.06 -0.85 -14.04
N ASN A 48 -0.19 0.17 -14.89
CA ASN A 48 -1.43 0.91 -15.06
C ASN A 48 -2.66 0.01 -15.34
N ARG A 49 -2.47 -1.17 -15.96
CA ARG A 49 -3.51 -2.18 -16.21
C ARG A 49 -4.06 -2.83 -14.95
N ASP A 50 -3.35 -2.72 -13.81
CA ASP A 50 -3.82 -3.18 -12.50
C ASP A 50 -4.96 -2.32 -11.96
N VAL A 51 -5.27 -1.20 -12.62
CA VAL A 51 -6.42 -0.34 -12.33
C VAL A 51 -7.41 -0.37 -13.49
N LYS A 52 -8.68 -0.50 -13.14
CA LYS A 52 -9.80 -0.28 -14.06
C LYS A 52 -10.63 0.89 -13.58
N PHE A 53 -10.91 1.81 -14.49
CA PHE A 53 -11.89 2.87 -14.23
C PHE A 53 -13.26 2.41 -14.69
N VAL A 54 -14.26 2.60 -13.83
CA VAL A 54 -15.65 2.24 -14.09
C VAL A 54 -16.51 3.49 -13.89
N SER A 55 -17.47 3.71 -14.78
CA SER A 55 -18.47 4.75 -14.61
C SER A 55 -19.47 4.32 -13.54
N GLY A 56 -19.46 5.01 -12.39
CA GLY A 56 -20.40 4.85 -11.29
C GLY A 56 -21.47 5.94 -11.28
N ARG A 57 -22.45 5.79 -10.38
CA ARG A 57 -23.60 6.73 -10.22
C ARG A 57 -23.16 8.17 -9.95
N TYR A 58 -22.02 8.33 -9.27
CA TYR A 58 -21.49 9.63 -8.84
C TYR A 58 -20.32 10.14 -9.69
N GLY A 59 -19.88 9.35 -10.68
CA GLY A 59 -18.81 9.72 -11.60
C GLY A 59 -17.85 8.57 -11.81
N LEU A 60 -16.58 8.88 -12.01
CA LEU A 60 -15.54 7.88 -12.25
C LEU A 60 -15.16 7.16 -10.95
N GLU A 61 -14.98 5.85 -10.99
CA GLU A 61 -14.46 5.05 -9.88
C GLU A 61 -13.26 4.23 -10.34
N ALA A 62 -12.14 4.29 -9.60
CA ALA A 62 -10.99 3.42 -9.83
C ALA A 62 -11.13 2.14 -9.01
N LYS A 63 -10.88 0.98 -9.65
CA LYS A 63 -10.84 -0.33 -9.00
C LYS A 63 -9.48 -0.97 -9.22
N VAL A 64 -8.85 -1.40 -8.14
CA VAL A 64 -7.60 -2.16 -8.20
C VAL A 64 -7.91 -3.63 -8.49
N VAL A 65 -7.56 -4.11 -9.68
CA VAL A 65 -7.81 -5.48 -10.14
C VAL A 65 -6.57 -6.36 -10.03
N GLY A 66 -5.37 -5.77 -10.14
CA GLY A 66 -4.10 -6.50 -10.10
C GLY A 66 -3.69 -6.99 -8.72
N ASP A 67 -3.19 -8.22 -8.62
CA ASP A 67 -2.87 -8.84 -7.33
C ASP A 67 -1.64 -8.25 -6.65
N VAL A 68 -0.65 -7.83 -7.44
CA VAL A 68 0.53 -7.11 -6.91
C VAL A 68 0.10 -5.76 -6.34
N ALA A 69 -0.71 -5.00 -7.08
CA ALA A 69 -1.23 -3.72 -6.61
C ALA A 69 -2.08 -3.86 -5.33
N LYS A 70 -2.91 -4.92 -5.20
CA LYS A 70 -3.62 -5.23 -3.94
C LYS A 70 -2.66 -5.52 -2.79
N LYS A 71 -1.55 -6.25 -3.03
CA LYS A 71 -0.52 -6.49 -2.01
C LYS A 71 0.14 -5.19 -1.57
N VAL A 72 0.43 -4.28 -2.50
CA VAL A 72 0.95 -2.94 -2.18
C VAL A 72 -0.07 -2.15 -1.35
N LEU A 73 -1.35 -2.17 -1.71
CA LEU A 73 -2.41 -1.49 -0.96
C LEU A 73 -2.49 -1.96 0.50
N LYS A 74 -2.32 -3.26 0.75
CA LYS A 74 -2.29 -3.84 2.11
C LYS A 74 -1.11 -3.36 2.96
N ARG A 75 -0.02 -2.89 2.35
CA ARG A 75 1.14 -2.32 3.07
C ARG A 75 0.85 -0.91 3.60
N GLY A 76 -0.18 -0.24 3.06
CA GLY A 76 -0.58 1.08 3.51
C GLY A 76 0.52 2.13 3.36
N MET A 77 0.69 2.97 4.39
CA MET A 77 1.61 4.11 4.36
C MET A 77 3.07 3.74 4.13
N GLU A 78 3.50 2.51 4.46
CA GLU A 78 4.87 2.04 4.21
C GLU A 78 5.25 2.07 2.72
N ALA A 79 4.26 2.11 1.82
CA ALA A 79 4.48 2.17 0.38
C ALA A 79 4.54 3.60 -0.19
N ASN A 80 4.28 4.64 0.61
CA ASN A 80 4.13 6.01 0.11
C ASN A 80 5.36 6.51 -0.66
N ASP A 81 6.57 6.31 -0.12
CA ASP A 81 7.80 6.80 -0.74
C ASP A 81 8.04 6.17 -2.12
N GLN A 82 7.90 4.85 -2.21
CA GLN A 82 8.16 4.12 -3.43
C GLN A 82 7.04 4.34 -4.46
N LEU A 83 5.78 4.47 -4.02
CA LEU A 83 4.68 4.86 -4.90
C LEU A 83 4.86 6.28 -5.44
N TYR A 84 5.35 7.21 -4.61
CA TYR A 84 5.67 8.56 -5.06
C TYR A 84 6.78 8.56 -6.12
N GLN A 85 7.82 7.72 -5.97
CA GLN A 85 8.82 7.54 -7.03
C GLN A 85 8.22 6.94 -8.30
N ALA A 86 7.31 5.96 -8.17
CA ALA A 86 6.65 5.32 -9.31
C ALA A 86 5.78 6.29 -10.14
N LEU A 87 5.34 7.43 -9.59
CA LEU A 87 4.68 8.50 -10.36
C LEU A 87 5.56 9.06 -11.49
N ARG A 88 6.89 8.87 -11.44
CA ARG A 88 7.80 9.31 -12.51
C ARG A 88 7.86 8.33 -13.69
N ASN A 89 7.36 7.10 -13.50
CA ASN A 89 7.31 6.08 -14.54
C ASN A 89 5.95 6.10 -15.24
N LYS A 90 5.93 6.31 -16.56
CA LYS A 90 4.69 6.38 -17.35
C LYS A 90 3.85 5.10 -17.28
N GLU A 91 4.50 3.94 -17.19
CA GLU A 91 3.85 2.62 -17.14
C GLU A 91 3.20 2.32 -15.78
N GLN A 92 3.57 3.08 -14.75
CA GLN A 92 3.16 2.86 -13.35
C GLN A 92 2.39 4.05 -12.78
N PHE A 93 2.40 5.19 -13.46
CA PHE A 93 1.87 6.46 -12.97
C PHE A 93 0.42 6.35 -12.46
N VAL A 94 -0.45 5.68 -13.21
CA VAL A 94 -1.89 5.59 -12.93
C VAL A 94 -2.12 4.75 -11.69
N VAL A 95 -1.53 3.55 -11.66
CA VAL A 95 -1.66 2.65 -10.51
C VAL A 95 -1.05 3.28 -9.27
N ALA A 96 0.12 3.93 -9.39
CA ALA A 96 0.75 4.62 -8.27
C ALA A 96 -0.12 5.75 -7.73
N HIS A 97 -0.70 6.59 -8.58
CA HIS A 97 -1.62 7.66 -8.19
C HIS A 97 -2.85 7.10 -7.46
N VAL A 98 -3.47 6.05 -7.99
CA VAL A 98 -4.67 5.43 -7.43
C VAL A 98 -4.38 4.79 -6.07
N LEU A 99 -3.28 4.05 -5.95
CA LEU A 99 -2.86 3.45 -4.69
C LEU A 99 -2.58 4.53 -3.63
N LEU A 100 -1.86 5.60 -3.98
CA LEU A 100 -1.64 6.73 -3.07
C LEU A 100 -2.95 7.36 -2.59
N THR A 101 -3.92 7.56 -3.49
CA THR A 101 -5.25 8.09 -3.14
C THR A 101 -5.97 7.16 -2.17
N MET A 102 -6.04 5.86 -2.47
CA MET A 102 -6.76 4.90 -1.61
C MET A 102 -6.11 4.77 -0.23
N ILE A 103 -4.77 4.81 -0.16
CA ILE A 103 -4.02 4.74 1.11
C ILE A 103 -4.26 5.99 1.97
N ASN A 104 -4.18 7.18 1.38
CA ASN A 104 -4.11 8.43 2.14
C ASN A 104 -5.46 9.16 2.28
N LEU A 105 -6.40 8.93 1.36
CA LEU A 105 -7.72 9.60 1.34
C LEU A 105 -8.88 8.63 1.57
N GLY A 106 -8.65 7.31 1.48
CA GLY A 106 -9.71 6.30 1.60
C GLY A 106 -10.80 6.51 0.54
N GLU A 107 -12.06 6.53 0.96
CA GLU A 107 -13.22 6.81 0.08
C GLU A 107 -13.48 8.32 -0.13
N LYS A 108 -12.70 9.20 0.52
CA LYS A 108 -12.96 10.65 0.56
C LYS A 108 -12.20 11.42 -0.52
N PHE A 109 -12.23 10.95 -1.76
CA PHE A 109 -11.58 11.65 -2.88
C PHE A 109 -12.59 12.36 -3.78
N PRO A 110 -12.23 13.53 -4.34
CA PRO A 110 -13.12 14.26 -5.22
C PRO A 110 -13.28 13.52 -6.55
N ILE A 111 -14.53 13.17 -6.87
CA ILE A 111 -14.93 12.63 -8.17
C ILE A 111 -15.75 13.70 -8.88
N THR A 112 -15.47 13.93 -10.17
CA THR A 112 -16.32 14.78 -11.01
C THR A 112 -16.84 14.00 -12.21
N LYS A 113 -18.10 14.26 -12.58
CA LYS A 113 -18.71 13.70 -13.80
C LYS A 113 -18.18 14.43 -15.03
N ALA A 114 -18.05 13.71 -16.13
CA ALA A 114 -17.77 14.31 -17.43
C ALA A 114 -18.94 15.23 -17.84
N THR A 115 -18.61 16.37 -18.43
CA THR A 115 -19.56 17.27 -19.09
C THR A 115 -19.12 17.50 -20.54
N SER A 116 -19.95 18.15 -21.35
CA SER A 116 -19.60 18.49 -22.74
C SER A 116 -18.33 19.34 -22.88
N SER A 117 -17.87 19.98 -21.79
CA SER A 117 -16.71 20.87 -21.78
C SER A 117 -15.56 20.41 -20.88
N ARG A 118 -15.72 19.31 -20.12
CA ARG A 118 -14.72 18.83 -19.16
C ARG A 118 -14.72 17.30 -19.03
N PRO A 119 -13.55 16.64 -19.09
CA PRO A 119 -13.46 15.21 -18.82
C PRO A 119 -13.81 14.90 -17.36
N ALA A 120 -14.25 13.66 -17.10
CA ALA A 120 -14.42 13.19 -15.74
C ALA A 120 -13.07 13.19 -15.02
N THR A 121 -13.05 13.57 -13.74
CA THR A 121 -11.84 13.50 -12.93
C THR A 121 -12.04 12.59 -11.72
N TRP A 122 -10.99 11.84 -11.41
CA TRP A 122 -10.85 11.03 -10.21
C TRP A 122 -9.65 11.53 -9.42
N ASN A 123 -9.87 12.15 -8.26
CA ASN A 123 -8.81 12.78 -7.47
C ASN A 123 -7.84 13.67 -8.29
N ARG A 124 -8.37 14.62 -9.06
CA ARG A 124 -7.61 15.53 -9.95
C ARG A 124 -6.97 14.86 -11.17
N LEU A 125 -7.03 13.53 -11.31
CA LEU A 125 -6.66 12.83 -12.52
C LEU A 125 -7.85 12.88 -13.49
N ALA A 126 -7.72 13.63 -14.58
CA ALA A 126 -8.64 13.54 -15.69
C ALA A 126 -8.37 12.27 -16.48
N VAL A 127 -9.42 11.50 -16.71
CA VAL A 127 -9.39 10.27 -17.50
C VAL A 127 -10.32 10.46 -18.68
N GLU A 128 -9.77 10.26 -19.86
CA GLU A 128 -10.54 10.23 -21.11
C GLU A 128 -10.79 8.78 -21.47
N PHE A 129 -11.97 8.47 -21.99
CA PHE A 129 -12.26 7.15 -22.52
C PHE A 129 -12.29 7.23 -24.04
N ASP A 130 -11.58 6.32 -24.70
CA ASP A 130 -11.73 6.13 -26.13
C ASP A 130 -13.05 5.40 -26.45
N ALA A 131 -13.33 5.21 -27.74
CA ALA A 131 -14.55 4.55 -28.21
C ALA A 131 -14.65 3.07 -27.75
N ASP A 132 -13.52 2.47 -27.37
CA ASP A 132 -13.43 1.09 -26.89
C ASP A 132 -13.50 1.01 -25.34
N ASN A 133 -13.83 2.12 -24.68
CA ASN A 133 -13.84 2.29 -23.23
C ASN A 133 -12.47 2.06 -22.55
N ASN A 134 -11.36 2.24 -23.28
CA ASN A 134 -10.06 2.29 -22.65
C ASN A 134 -9.80 3.67 -22.06
N ALA A 135 -9.35 3.67 -20.81
CA ALA A 135 -8.92 4.88 -20.12
C ALA A 135 -7.57 5.36 -20.70
N THR A 136 -7.54 6.61 -21.17
CA THR A 136 -6.34 7.34 -21.61
C THR A 136 -6.11 8.55 -20.71
N ILE A 137 -4.84 8.88 -20.49
CA ILE A 137 -4.42 9.93 -19.57
C ILE A 137 -3.44 10.85 -20.28
N SER A 138 -3.78 12.15 -20.30
CA SER A 138 -2.90 13.16 -20.88
C SER A 138 -1.58 13.27 -20.10
N PRO A 139 -0.41 13.19 -20.77
CA PRO A 139 0.91 13.32 -20.13
C PRO A 139 1.11 14.65 -19.36
N ASN A 140 0.39 15.70 -19.75
CA ASN A 140 0.50 17.04 -19.16
C ASN A 140 0.00 17.11 -17.71
N GLN A 141 -0.71 16.08 -17.25
CA GLN A 141 -1.20 15.97 -15.88
C GLN A 141 -0.14 15.42 -14.92
N ILE A 142 0.85 14.67 -15.42
CA ILE A 142 1.86 13.97 -14.62
C ILE A 142 2.62 14.94 -13.71
N PRO A 143 3.19 16.06 -14.19
CA PRO A 143 3.95 16.97 -13.32
C PRO A 143 3.08 17.61 -12.23
N LYS A 144 1.82 17.94 -12.57
CA LYS A 144 0.87 18.57 -11.63
C LYS A 144 0.49 17.62 -10.50
N LEU A 145 0.30 16.34 -10.82
CA LEU A 145 -0.06 15.32 -9.84
C LEU A 145 1.14 14.89 -8.98
N ILE A 146 2.35 14.86 -9.53
CA ILE A 146 3.57 14.68 -8.74
C ILE A 146 3.71 15.81 -7.71
N GLU A 147 3.56 17.07 -8.13
CA GLU A 147 3.66 18.22 -7.23
C GLU A 147 2.56 18.20 -6.16
N TYR A 148 1.33 17.84 -6.53
CA TYR A 148 0.24 17.63 -5.56
C TYR A 148 0.64 16.59 -4.50
N TRP A 149 1.08 15.41 -4.91
CA TRP A 149 1.48 14.36 -3.97
C TRP A 149 2.70 14.73 -3.14
N LYS A 150 3.66 15.47 -3.69
CA LYS A 150 4.80 15.99 -2.93
C LYS A 150 4.33 16.84 -1.74
N ARG A 151 3.40 17.77 -1.97
CA ARG A 151 2.85 18.64 -0.92
C ARG A 151 2.01 17.88 0.09
N THR A 152 1.34 16.81 -0.33
CA THR A 152 0.50 15.98 0.55
C THR A 152 1.33 15.06 1.43
N LEU A 153 2.37 14.43 0.88
CA LEU A 153 3.18 13.43 1.60
C LEU A 153 4.32 14.06 2.40
N TYR A 154 4.88 15.18 1.92
CA TYR A 154 6.05 15.83 2.51
C TYR A 154 5.81 17.34 2.71
N PRO A 155 4.78 17.73 3.49
CA PRO A 155 4.45 19.14 3.70
C PRO A 155 5.61 19.94 4.29
N GLU A 156 6.49 19.31 5.08
CA GLU A 156 7.69 19.91 5.66
C GLU A 156 8.76 20.31 4.64
N LEU A 157 8.75 19.71 3.45
CA LEU A 157 9.68 20.04 2.36
C LEU A 157 9.18 21.21 1.50
N VAL A 158 7.97 21.70 1.76
CA VAL A 158 7.38 22.83 1.04
C VAL A 158 7.63 24.08 1.86
N VAL A 159 8.73 24.77 1.58
CA VAL A 159 9.02 26.07 2.21
C VAL A 159 7.87 27.03 1.87
N PRO A 160 7.22 27.66 2.86
CA PRO A 160 6.25 28.71 2.60
C PRO A 160 6.97 29.83 1.86
N VAL A 161 6.55 30.10 0.62
CA VAL A 161 6.94 31.34 -0.04
C VAL A 161 6.18 32.43 0.70
N GLU A 162 6.83 33.11 1.64
CA GLU A 162 6.27 34.33 2.22
C GLU A 162 5.86 35.22 1.06
N PRO A 163 4.59 35.69 1.02
CA PRO A 163 4.17 36.57 -0.05
C PRO A 163 5.06 37.81 0.03
N ALA A 164 5.83 38.05 -1.03
CA ALA A 164 6.66 39.24 -1.15
C ALA A 164 5.78 40.44 -0.83
N THR A 165 6.07 41.10 0.30
CA THR A 165 5.37 42.29 0.75
C THR A 165 5.46 43.30 -0.38
N ARG A 166 4.34 43.55 -1.06
CA ARG A 166 4.25 44.65 -2.02
C ARG A 166 4.38 45.92 -1.20
N GLN A 167 5.56 46.53 -1.23
CA GLN A 167 5.78 47.91 -0.79
C GLN A 167 5.20 48.87 -1.83
#